data_AF-A0A7Y7CQE7-F1
#
_entry.id   AF-A0A7Y7CQE7-F1
#
_cell.length_a   1.000
_cell.length_b   1.000
_cell.length_c   1.000
_cell.angle_alpha   90.00
_cell.angle_beta   90.00
_cell.angle_gamma   90.00
#
_symmetry.space_group_name_H-M   'P 1'
#
loop_
_entity.id
_entity.type
_entity.pdbx_description
1 polymer ?
#
loop_
_entity_poly.entity_id
_entity_poly.type
_entity_poly.pdbx_seq_one_letter_code
_entity_poly.pdbx_strand_id
1 'polypeptide(L)'
;MKSNKILNIIITLVAVVGGILFVRVLMQDEQAIKDNVDDLQNTVVSPIISYSFWLFIATVVTAIVLSLWSIIKNPENLKKTLGGLGVLAVILAIAYFLSDTAAVYDANGLSILEGGEEGSSTNKWVGTGIWYSTILLIIAGTFFVIDLVKGLIKS
;
A
#
# COMPACT_ATOMS: atom_id res chain seq x y z
N MET A 1 5.97 -16.64 29.26
CA MET A 1 7.31 -17.13 28.84
C MET A 1 7.33 -18.42 28.01
N LYS A 2 6.23 -19.18 27.82
CA LYS A 2 6.25 -20.46 27.06
C LYS A 2 6.13 -20.34 25.52
N SER A 3 5.64 -19.23 24.98
CA SER A 3 5.46 -19.05 23.52
C SER A 3 6.74 -18.69 22.74
N ASN A 4 7.86 -18.39 23.42
CA ASN A 4 9.02 -17.78 22.76
C ASN A 4 9.99 -18.80 22.14
N LYS A 5 9.93 -20.07 22.55
CA LYS A 5 10.89 -21.08 22.06
C LYS A 5 10.67 -21.42 20.58
N ILE A 6 9.42 -21.62 20.18
CA ILE A 6 9.06 -21.96 18.78
C ILE A 6 9.36 -20.79 17.85
N LEU A 7 9.00 -19.57 18.24
CA LEU A 7 9.32 -18.37 17.48
C LEU A 7 10.84 -18.19 17.31
N ASN A 8 11.61 -18.34 18.39
CA ASN A 8 13.07 -18.25 18.33
C ASN A 8 13.66 -19.31 17.40
N ILE A 9 13.18 -20.56 17.44
CA ILE A 9 13.65 -21.62 16.53
C ILE A 9 13.40 -21.23 15.06
N ILE A 10 12.21 -20.71 14.76
CA ILE A 10 11.87 -20.27 13.39
C ILE A 10 12.80 -19.12 12.95
N ILE A 11 12.99 -18.11 13.80
CA ILE A 11 13.88 -16.97 13.52
C ILE A 11 15.31 -17.47 13.29
N THR A 12 15.80 -18.38 14.13
CA THR A 12 17.15 -18.94 13.98
C THR A 12 17.29 -19.72 12.67
N LEU A 13 16.31 -20.54 12.28
CA LEU A 13 16.35 -21.25 11.00
C LEU A 13 16.38 -20.29 9.80
N VAL A 14 15.54 -19.26 9.82
CA VAL A 14 15.53 -18.22 8.78
C VAL A 14 16.88 -17.50 8.71
N ALA A 15 17.40 -17.06 9.85
CA ALA A 15 18.68 -16.37 9.91
C ALA A 15 19.87 -17.25 9.45
N VAL A 16 19.89 -18.52 9.83
CA VAL A 16 20.95 -19.46 9.45
C VAL A 16 20.90 -19.75 7.94
N VAL A 17 19.73 -20.03 7.37
CA VAL A 17 19.61 -20.29 5.92
C VAL A 17 19.99 -19.07 5.11
N GLY A 18 19.47 -17.89 5.47
CA GLY A 18 19.84 -16.63 4.82
C GLY A 18 21.34 -16.32 4.96
N GLY A 19 21.91 -16.53 6.14
CA GLY A 19 23.32 -16.32 6.41
C GLY A 19 24.24 -17.24 5.59
N ILE A 20 23.91 -18.52 5.47
CA ILE A 20 24.66 -19.48 4.64
C ILE A 20 24.62 -19.05 3.16
N LEU A 21 23.44 -18.72 2.64
CA LEU A 21 23.30 -18.26 1.26
C LEU A 21 24.05 -16.95 1.00
N PHE A 22 24.05 -16.03 1.97
CA PHE A 22 24.77 -14.77 1.89
C PHE A 22 26.28 -14.95 1.88
N VAL A 23 26.82 -15.76 2.81
CA VAL A 23 28.25 -16.09 2.83
C VAL A 23 28.68 -16.77 1.53
N ARG A 24 27.83 -17.63 0.97
CA ARG A 24 28.10 -18.30 -0.32
C ARG A 24 28.30 -17.30 -1.46
N VAL A 25 27.52 -16.22 -1.50
CA VAL A 25 27.69 -15.14 -2.48
C VAL A 25 28.95 -14.35 -2.22
N LEU A 26 29.24 -14.00 -0.95
CA LEU A 26 30.42 -13.22 -0.58
C LEU A 26 31.76 -13.93 -0.84
N MET A 27 31.76 -15.26 -0.88
CA MET A 27 32.97 -16.05 -1.17
C MET A 27 33.31 -16.13 -2.66
N GLN A 28 32.46 -15.60 -3.54
CA GLN A 28 32.69 -15.60 -4.99
C GLN A 28 33.17 -14.23 -5.48
N ASP A 29 34.00 -14.23 -6.52
CA ASP A 29 34.47 -13.00 -7.15
C ASP A 29 33.37 -12.35 -8.01
N GLU A 30 33.21 -11.02 -7.90
CA GLU A 30 32.12 -10.29 -8.56
C GLU A 30 32.25 -10.31 -10.09
N GLN A 31 33.46 -10.22 -10.65
CA GLN A 31 33.68 -10.35 -12.09
C GLN A 31 33.33 -11.77 -12.57
N ALA A 32 33.74 -12.79 -11.81
CA ALA A 32 33.46 -14.19 -12.16
C ALA A 32 31.96 -14.52 -12.19
N ILE A 33 31.16 -13.90 -11.32
CA ILE A 33 29.69 -14.05 -11.30
C ILE A 33 29.05 -13.41 -12.54
N LYS A 34 29.52 -12.23 -12.95
CA LYS A 34 28.93 -11.49 -14.09
C LYS A 34 29.21 -12.18 -15.42
N ASP A 35 30.40 -12.75 -15.56
CA ASP A 35 30.84 -13.36 -16.81
C ASP A 35 30.32 -14.80 -17.00
N ASN A 36 29.83 -15.45 -15.92
CA ASN A 36 29.33 -16.84 -15.95
C ASN A 36 27.89 -16.95 -15.44
N VAL A 37 26.95 -16.52 -16.29
CA VAL A 37 25.51 -16.48 -15.98
C VAL A 37 24.94 -17.89 -15.70
N ASP A 38 25.23 -18.87 -16.56
CA ASP A 38 24.60 -20.19 -16.46
C ASP A 38 25.10 -21.03 -15.27
N ASP A 39 26.40 -20.95 -14.94
CA ASP A 39 27.01 -21.77 -13.89
C ASP A 39 27.05 -21.08 -12.52
N LEU A 40 27.64 -19.88 -12.42
CA LEU A 40 27.86 -19.23 -11.11
C LEU A 40 26.66 -18.40 -10.67
N GLN A 41 26.11 -17.57 -11.54
CA GLN A 41 25.03 -16.65 -11.16
C GLN A 41 23.75 -17.41 -10.79
N ASN A 42 23.34 -18.38 -11.61
CA ASN A 42 22.16 -19.20 -11.34
C ASN A 42 22.31 -20.10 -10.10
N THR A 43 23.53 -20.54 -9.78
CA THR A 43 23.79 -21.47 -8.67
C THR A 43 24.08 -20.79 -7.34
N VAL A 44 24.64 -19.58 -7.36
CA VAL A 44 25.08 -18.86 -6.15
C VAL A 44 24.19 -17.68 -5.82
N VAL A 45 23.82 -16.87 -6.80
CA VAL A 45 23.07 -15.62 -6.59
C VAL A 45 21.55 -15.86 -6.65
N SER A 46 21.08 -16.64 -7.61
CA SER A 46 19.64 -16.90 -7.76
C SER A 46 18.98 -17.49 -6.50
N PRO A 47 19.63 -18.42 -5.75
CA PRO A 47 19.06 -18.95 -4.52
C PRO A 47 18.83 -17.91 -3.41
N ILE A 48 19.75 -16.94 -3.23
CA ILE A 48 19.54 -15.89 -2.20
C ILE A 48 18.43 -14.93 -2.60
N ILE A 49 18.31 -14.61 -3.89
CA ILE A 49 17.25 -13.75 -4.41
C ILE A 49 15.89 -14.42 -4.23
N SER A 50 15.76 -15.67 -4.68
CA SER A 50 14.53 -16.46 -4.55
C SER A 50 14.12 -16.62 -3.08
N TYR A 51 15.08 -16.96 -2.21
CA TYR A 51 14.86 -17.07 -0.77
C TYR A 51 14.32 -15.76 -0.17
N SER A 52 14.98 -14.63 -0.48
CA SER A 52 14.60 -13.32 0.03
C SER A 52 13.24 -12.87 -0.49
N PHE A 53 12.94 -13.14 -1.76
CA PHE A 53 11.65 -12.84 -2.38
C PHE A 53 10.50 -13.60 -1.70
N TRP A 54 10.67 -14.90 -1.46
CA TRP A 54 9.66 -15.70 -0.76
C TRP A 54 9.50 -15.28 0.70
N LEU A 55 10.59 -14.95 1.39
CA LEU A 55 10.53 -14.38 2.74
C LEU A 55 9.77 -13.05 2.78
N PHE A 56 10.02 -12.19 1.80
CA PHE A 56 9.32 -10.91 1.66
C PHE A 56 7.82 -11.14 1.48
N ILE A 57 7.42 -12.01 0.55
CA ILE A 57 6.01 -12.39 0.35
C ILE A 57 5.42 -12.93 1.65
N ALA A 58 6.08 -13.87 2.32
CA ALA A 58 5.60 -14.44 3.57
C ALA A 58 5.41 -13.38 4.65
N THR A 59 6.31 -12.40 4.72
CA THR A 59 6.25 -11.28 5.67
C THR A 59 5.07 -10.37 5.36
N VAL A 60 4.90 -9.97 4.10
CA VAL A 60 3.79 -9.13 3.65
C VAL A 60 2.45 -9.82 3.92
N VAL A 61 2.32 -11.09 3.52
CA VAL A 61 1.11 -11.89 3.75
C VAL A 61 0.81 -11.99 5.24
N THR A 62 1.82 -12.32 6.05
CA THR A 62 1.65 -12.43 7.51
C THR A 62 1.25 -11.08 8.12
N ALA A 63 1.85 -9.98 7.69
CA ALA A 63 1.51 -8.64 8.16
C ALA A 63 0.06 -8.29 7.83
N ILE A 64 -0.40 -8.55 6.60
CA ILE A 64 -1.79 -8.32 6.18
C ILE A 64 -2.74 -9.20 6.99
N VAL A 65 -2.47 -10.50 7.08
CA VAL A 65 -3.33 -11.46 7.80
C VAL A 65 -3.41 -11.11 9.28
N LEU A 66 -2.29 -10.84 9.95
CA LEU A 66 -2.28 -10.46 11.36
C LEU A 66 -2.93 -9.10 11.60
N SER A 67 -2.77 -8.14 10.68
CA SER A 67 -3.45 -6.84 10.75
C SER A 67 -4.97 -7.02 10.70
N LEU A 68 -5.48 -7.73 9.69
CA LEU A 68 -6.91 -8.01 9.55
C LEU A 68 -7.45 -8.83 10.74
N TRP A 69 -6.72 -9.86 11.15
CA TRP A 69 -7.07 -10.70 12.29
C TRP A 69 -7.13 -9.92 13.59
N SER A 70 -6.21 -8.97 13.79
CA SER A 70 -6.18 -8.07 14.95
C SER A 70 -7.41 -7.16 14.97
N ILE A 71 -7.84 -6.62 13.82
CA ILE A 71 -9.05 -5.81 13.74
C ILE A 71 -10.28 -6.65 14.10
N ILE A 72 -10.41 -7.86 13.54
CA ILE A 72 -11.57 -8.75 13.78
C ILE A 72 -11.66 -9.18 15.25
N LYS A 73 -10.54 -9.54 15.89
CA LYS A 73 -10.53 -9.96 17.29
C LYS A 73 -10.78 -8.82 18.29
N ASN A 74 -10.53 -7.58 17.88
CA ASN A 74 -10.72 -6.40 18.72
C ASN A 74 -11.99 -5.66 18.29
N PRO A 75 -13.16 -5.96 18.87
CA PRO A 75 -14.44 -5.39 18.43
C PRO A 75 -14.49 -3.86 18.53
N GLU A 76 -13.73 -3.27 19.45
CA GLU A 76 -13.59 -1.81 19.55
C GLU A 76 -12.85 -1.22 18.34
N ASN A 77 -11.73 -1.81 17.94
CA ASN A 77 -10.96 -1.39 16.77
C ASN A 77 -11.76 -1.61 15.48
N LEU A 78 -12.47 -2.75 15.38
CA LEU A 78 -13.35 -3.03 14.24
C LEU A 78 -14.43 -1.95 14.09
N LYS A 79 -15.10 -1.57 15.17
CA LYS A 79 -16.12 -0.50 15.13
C LYS A 79 -15.53 0.84 14.73
N LYS A 80 -14.35 1.20 15.24
CA LYS A 80 -13.65 2.45 14.86
C LYS A 80 -13.28 2.45 13.37
N THR A 81 -12.69 1.36 12.88
CA THR A 81 -12.32 1.21 11.47
C THR A 81 -13.55 1.22 10.56
N LEU A 82 -14.59 0.44 10.88
CA LEU A 82 -15.84 0.42 10.11
C LEU A 82 -16.58 1.76 10.18
N GLY A 83 -16.54 2.45 11.31
CA GLY A 83 -17.08 3.80 11.45
C GLY A 83 -16.37 4.79 10.52
N GLY A 84 -15.03 4.76 10.50
CA GLY A 84 -14.22 5.56 9.57
C GLY A 84 -14.53 5.24 8.10
N LEU A 85 -14.55 3.96 7.74
CA LEU A 85 -14.94 3.51 6.39
C LEU A 85 -16.38 3.91 6.03
N GLY A 86 -17.29 3.86 6.99
CA GLY A 86 -18.68 4.29 6.80
C GLY A 86 -18.78 5.78 6.49
N VAL A 87 -18.05 6.63 7.23
CA VAL A 87 -17.98 8.07 6.94
C VAL A 87 -17.39 8.32 5.55
N LEU A 88 -16.29 7.64 5.20
CA LEU A 88 -15.68 7.74 3.87
C LEU A 88 -16.65 7.30 2.77
N ALA A 89 -17.40 6.22 2.98
CA ALA A 89 -18.40 5.74 2.04
C ALA A 89 -19.56 6.73 1.86
N VAL A 90 -20.01 7.38 2.94
CA VAL A 90 -21.03 8.44 2.86
C VAL A 90 -20.50 9.63 2.06
N ILE A 91 -19.26 10.07 2.30
CA ILE A 91 -18.64 11.15 1.52
C ILE A 91 -18.50 10.75 0.04
N LEU A 92 -18.13 9.51 -0.25
CA LEU A 92 -18.05 8.99 -1.62
C LEU A 92 -19.43 8.99 -2.30
N ALA A 93 -20.49 8.60 -1.58
CA ALA A 93 -21.85 8.65 -2.10
C ALA A 93 -22.28 10.09 -2.41
N ILE A 94 -22.01 11.04 -1.51
CA ILE A 94 -22.27 12.47 -1.74
C ILE A 94 -21.51 12.95 -2.98
N ALA A 95 -20.22 12.64 -3.08
CA ALA A 95 -19.39 12.99 -4.23
C ALA A 95 -19.93 12.41 -5.54
N TYR A 96 -20.47 11.18 -5.50
CA TYR A 96 -21.10 10.54 -6.65
C TYR A 96 -22.37 11.26 -7.09
N PHE A 97 -23.20 11.74 -6.15
CA PHE A 97 -24.38 12.54 -6.48
C PHE A 97 -24.03 13.93 -7.00
N LEU A 98 -22.94 14.54 -6.50
CA LEU A 98 -22.46 15.86 -6.96
C LEU A 98 -21.79 15.81 -8.33
N SER A 99 -21.15 14.69 -8.68
CA SER A 99 -20.52 14.52 -9.99
C SER A 99 -21.55 14.62 -11.10
N ASP A 100 -21.32 15.45 -12.11
CA ASP A 100 -22.07 15.36 -13.36
C ASP A 100 -21.41 14.34 -14.32
N THR A 101 -22.03 14.19 -15.49
CA THR A 101 -21.50 13.41 -16.62
C THR A 101 -21.50 14.26 -17.89
N ALA A 102 -21.30 15.57 -17.75
CA ALA A 102 -21.23 16.46 -18.91
C ALA A 102 -20.01 16.12 -19.76
N ALA A 103 -20.09 16.36 -21.07
CA ALA A 103 -18.97 16.10 -21.96
C ALA A 103 -17.72 16.89 -21.52
N VAL A 104 -16.60 16.19 -21.30
CA VAL A 104 -15.32 16.78 -20.92
C VAL A 104 -14.48 16.95 -22.17
N TYR A 105 -14.15 18.20 -22.47
CA TYR A 105 -13.35 18.58 -23.63
C TYR A 105 -11.86 18.57 -23.30
N ASP A 106 -11.04 18.44 -24.34
CA ASP A 106 -9.60 18.63 -24.25
C ASP A 106 -9.24 20.07 -23.85
N ALA A 107 -7.96 20.31 -23.53
CA ALA A 107 -7.49 21.64 -23.13
C ALA A 107 -7.72 22.73 -24.20
N ASN A 108 -7.88 22.34 -25.47
CA ASN A 108 -8.14 23.25 -26.58
C ASN A 108 -9.65 23.43 -26.87
N GLY A 109 -10.53 22.69 -26.20
CA GLY A 109 -11.98 22.71 -26.41
C GLY A 109 -12.44 22.10 -27.74
N LEU A 110 -11.56 21.41 -28.48
CA LEU A 110 -11.80 20.99 -29.86
C LEU A 110 -12.33 19.56 -29.97
N SER A 111 -12.00 18.71 -29.00
CA SER A 111 -12.40 17.30 -28.98
C SER A 111 -12.82 16.86 -27.58
N ILE A 112 -13.73 15.89 -27.52
CA ILE A 112 -14.10 15.22 -26.27
C ILE A 112 -12.96 14.27 -25.89
N LEU A 113 -12.59 14.25 -24.61
CA LEU A 113 -11.59 13.31 -24.10
C LEU A 113 -12.10 11.87 -24.14
N GLU A 114 -11.21 10.92 -24.40
CA GLU A 114 -11.56 9.50 -24.35
C GLU A 114 -12.07 9.13 -22.95
N GLY A 115 -13.29 8.58 -22.88
CA GLY A 115 -13.98 8.30 -21.62
C GLY A 115 -14.62 9.52 -20.94
N GLY A 116 -14.48 10.72 -21.50
CA GLY A 116 -15.11 11.98 -21.08
C GLY A 116 -16.42 12.30 -21.82
N GLU A 117 -16.97 11.33 -22.56
CA GLU A 117 -18.22 11.49 -23.29
C GLU A 117 -19.40 11.73 -22.34
N GLU A 118 -20.43 12.40 -22.85
CA GLU A 118 -21.65 12.65 -22.07
C GLU A 118 -22.30 11.31 -21.70
N GLY A 119 -22.59 11.14 -20.41
CA GLY A 119 -23.18 9.89 -19.89
C GLY A 119 -22.19 8.72 -19.74
N SER A 120 -20.89 8.90 -20.00
CA SER A 120 -19.88 7.87 -19.77
C SER A 120 -19.74 7.52 -18.29
N SER A 121 -19.67 6.23 -17.97
CA SER A 121 -19.43 5.75 -16.61
C SER A 121 -18.04 6.14 -16.11
N THR A 122 -17.04 6.15 -16.99
CA THR A 122 -15.68 6.60 -16.68
C THR A 122 -15.70 8.06 -16.25
N ASN A 123 -16.39 8.93 -17.00
CA ASN A 123 -16.55 10.34 -16.68
C ASN A 123 -17.19 10.54 -15.29
N LYS A 124 -18.26 9.80 -15.00
CA LYS A 124 -18.93 9.83 -13.69
C LYS A 124 -17.98 9.50 -12.53
N TRP A 125 -17.17 8.44 -12.66
CA TRP A 125 -16.26 8.02 -11.59
C TRP A 125 -15.08 8.97 -11.42
N VAL A 126 -14.58 9.54 -12.51
CA VAL A 126 -13.54 10.58 -12.45
C VAL A 126 -14.07 11.82 -11.73
N GLY A 127 -15.24 12.33 -12.13
CA GLY A 127 -15.88 13.47 -11.46
C GLY A 127 -16.20 13.19 -9.98
N THR A 128 -16.62 11.96 -9.67
CA THR A 128 -16.79 11.49 -8.29
C THR A 128 -15.48 11.56 -7.52
N GLY A 129 -14.36 11.13 -8.10
CA GLY A 129 -13.03 11.22 -7.49
C GLY A 129 -12.57 12.66 -7.24
N ILE A 130 -12.88 13.58 -8.17
CA ILE A 130 -12.59 15.00 -8.01
C ILE A 130 -13.40 15.59 -6.85
N TRP A 131 -14.71 15.35 -6.80
CA TRP A 131 -15.54 15.82 -5.69
C TRP A 131 -15.15 15.18 -4.36
N TYR A 132 -14.87 13.88 -4.37
CA TYR A 132 -14.45 13.15 -3.17
C TYR A 132 -13.16 13.72 -2.58
N SER A 133 -12.13 13.91 -3.42
CA SER A 133 -10.86 14.51 -2.99
C SER A 133 -11.02 15.98 -2.58
N THR A 134 -11.84 16.76 -3.28
CA THR A 134 -12.12 18.17 -2.93
C THR A 134 -12.79 18.30 -1.57
N ILE A 135 -13.82 17.49 -1.29
CA ILE A 135 -14.50 17.47 0.01
C ILE A 135 -13.52 17.11 1.12
N LEU A 136 -12.71 16.05 0.91
CA LEU A 136 -11.70 15.65 1.88
C LEU A 136 -10.65 16.74 2.11
N LEU A 137 -10.21 17.43 1.06
CA LEU A 137 -9.25 18.53 1.16
C LEU A 137 -9.82 19.71 1.95
N ILE A 138 -11.08 20.08 1.72
CA ILE A 138 -11.75 21.16 2.47
C ILE A 138 -11.87 20.78 3.95
N ILE A 139 -12.32 19.56 4.25
CA ILE A 139 -12.48 19.07 5.63
C ILE A 139 -11.10 19.04 6.32
N ALA A 140 -10.13 18.36 5.71
CA ALA A 140 -8.79 18.20 6.28
C ALA A 140 -8.08 19.56 6.42
N GLY A 141 -8.17 20.42 5.41
CA GLY A 141 -7.59 21.77 5.43
C GLY A 141 -8.19 22.63 6.54
N THR A 142 -9.50 22.55 6.77
CA THR A 142 -10.16 23.29 7.85
C THR A 142 -9.69 22.82 9.22
N PHE A 143 -9.67 21.50 9.45
CA PHE A 143 -9.15 20.94 10.71
C PHE A 143 -7.68 21.31 10.94
N PHE A 144 -6.86 21.21 9.90
CA PHE A 144 -5.45 21.58 9.96
C PHE A 144 -5.24 23.03 10.38
N VAL A 145 -5.97 23.98 9.78
CA VAL A 145 -5.86 25.41 10.14
C VAL A 145 -6.30 25.64 11.59
N ILE A 146 -7.40 25.02 12.03
CA ILE A 146 -7.89 25.15 13.41
C ILE A 146 -6.84 24.63 14.41
N ASP A 147 -6.28 23.46 14.13
CA ASP A 147 -5.28 22.82 15.01
C ASP A 147 -3.97 23.62 15.04
N LEU A 148 -3.55 24.19 13.91
CA LEU A 148 -2.38 25.06 13.83
C LEU A 148 -2.56 26.31 14.68
N VAL A 149 -3.70 27.00 14.56
CA VAL A 149 -3.99 28.21 15.36
C VAL A 149 -4.06 27.88 16.85
N LYS A 150 -4.75 26.80 17.24
CA LYS A 150 -4.79 26.36 18.64
C LYS A 150 -3.41 26.00 19.18
N GLY A 151 -2.58 25.35 18.36
CA GLY A 151 -1.20 25.02 18.71
C GLY A 151 -0.35 26.25 18.96
N LEU A 152 -0.48 27.28 18.12
CA LEU A 152 0.23 28.56 18.27
C LEU A 152 -0.21 29.35 19.51
N ILE A 153 -1.51 29.36 19.82
CA ILE A 153 -2.05 30.11 20.99
C ILE A 153 -1.69 29.43 22.31
N LYS A 154 -1.52 28.10 22.30
CA LYS A 154 -1.22 27.31 23.51
C LYS A 154 0.29 27.14 23.76
N SER A 155 1.14 27.63 22.86
CA SER A 155 2.60 27.72 23.02
C SER A 155 3.02 29.02 23.69
#